data_AF-A0A7G9NUJ8-F1
#
_entry.id   AF-A0A7G9NUJ8-F1
#
_cell.length_a   1.000
_cell.length_b   1.000
_cell.length_c   1.000
_cell.angle_alpha   90.00
_cell.angle_beta   90.00
_cell.angle_gamma   90.00
#
_symmetry.space_group_name_H-M   'P 1'
#
loop_
_entity.id
_entity.type
_entity.pdbx_description
1 polymer ?
#
loop_
_entity_poly.entity_id
_entity_poly.type
_entity_poly.pdbx_seq_one_letter_code
_entity_poly.pdbx_strand_id
1 'polypeptide(L)'
;MRYTIITCLIAAVAFAAAPTFADLIAEDQFIIGGGDYTASANIVGQSSASSTGFSGGWSFVNSSVYEPQTTGLTYGNGADIVGQLASAGGSLQIDTTPYNDTQREVSHSFNAYPISSTYFFSALMSVPSDSDGESYLQLRDASGSSTSVSFGFDSNQAVLRLNSTSTAVPLTEFVAGQSMLFVMRVDVDAIGADDRISLWVNPTQYSSQYAAGPAKVVQTVDVWDNSSTATQIRTVNRNLQSAGISAYDEVHFATTWQDAVPLAIDNEVHVGFQEDVLPTGTYTHVGGELREKNTGSGYGVDSNIRVGNLEANSGVGDMRTVLGFDVSYLSADDVVTEATLRMVVDSTQGSNLGTLELHALLPGDGGETMIENQLNWNNRTSGDAWTTPGGDIDPTVLASVNIGNPSSLASGDVISFESSAALVALVQAALDNNTPLELIIIAPDAEAGATNSFIRWRSDDFGSTTDQLISRPLLSVSVLVPTPAALPAGLMLLTFCAARRRRR
;
A
#
# COMPACT_ATOMS: atom_id res chain seq x y z
N MET A 1 -17.89 40.64 48.42
CA MET A 1 -17.90 40.28 46.99
C MET A 1 -16.45 40.09 46.54
N ARG A 2 -16.09 38.91 46.03
CA ARG A 2 -14.78 38.66 45.39
C ARG A 2 -15.07 38.34 43.93
N TYR A 3 -14.44 39.05 43.00
CA TYR A 3 -14.58 38.77 41.58
C TYR A 3 -13.53 37.72 41.18
N THR A 4 -14.00 36.54 40.77
CA THR A 4 -13.14 35.54 40.13
C THR A 4 -12.90 35.97 38.69
N ILE A 5 -11.65 36.29 38.34
CA ILE A 5 -11.25 36.54 36.96
C ILE A 5 -11.06 35.18 36.30
N ILE A 6 -11.90 34.84 35.33
CA ILE A 6 -11.71 33.69 34.45
C ILE A 6 -10.89 34.16 33.26
N THR A 7 -9.62 33.78 33.23
CA THR A 7 -8.74 34.04 32.08
C THR A 7 -8.95 32.93 31.06
N CYS A 8 -9.67 33.22 29.96
CA CYS A 8 -9.73 32.30 28.83
C CYS A 8 -8.37 32.27 28.13
N LEU A 9 -7.65 31.15 28.26
CA LEU A 9 -6.45 30.87 27.48
C LEU A 9 -6.90 30.43 26.08
N ILE A 10 -6.67 31.27 25.07
CA ILE A 10 -6.89 30.88 23.67
C ILE A 10 -5.62 30.17 23.20
N ALA A 11 -5.66 28.84 23.14
CA ALA A 11 -4.63 28.05 22.47
C ALA A 11 -4.78 28.25 20.96
N ALA A 12 -3.79 28.88 20.32
CA ALA A 12 -3.71 28.92 18.88
C ALA A 12 -3.24 27.55 18.38
N VAL A 13 -4.17 26.74 17.86
CA VAL A 13 -3.83 25.50 17.15
C VAL A 13 -3.18 25.91 15.82
N ALA A 14 -1.88 25.67 15.70
CA ALA A 14 -1.19 25.81 14.43
C ALA A 14 -1.59 24.61 13.55
N PHE A 15 -2.37 24.86 12.50
CA PHE A 15 -2.59 23.86 11.47
C PHE A 15 -1.26 23.58 10.76
N ALA A 16 -0.87 22.31 10.68
CA ALA A 16 0.18 21.91 9.74
C ALA A 16 -0.29 22.27 8.33
N ALA A 17 0.58 22.90 7.54
CA ALA A 17 0.31 23.09 6.12
C ALA A 17 0.23 21.72 5.44
N ALA A 18 -0.62 21.60 4.42
CA ALA A 18 -0.58 20.45 3.52
C ALA A 18 0.85 20.28 2.98
N PRO A 19 1.33 19.04 2.76
CA PRO A 19 2.66 18.81 2.21
C PRO A 19 2.82 19.56 0.90
N THR A 20 3.87 20.38 0.80
CA THR A 20 4.15 21.13 -0.42
C THR A 20 4.97 20.25 -1.36
N PHE A 21 4.33 19.72 -2.41
CA PHE A 21 4.97 18.99 -3.48
C PHE A 21 5.97 19.91 -4.22
N ALA A 22 7.25 19.82 -3.87
CA ALA A 22 8.29 20.70 -4.42
C ALA A 22 8.90 20.19 -5.74
N ASP A 23 8.81 18.87 -5.97
CA ASP A 23 9.54 18.13 -6.99
C ASP A 23 8.62 17.48 -8.06
N LEU A 24 7.32 17.75 -7.94
CA LEU A 24 6.26 17.45 -8.89
C LEU A 24 6.40 18.35 -10.14
N ILE A 25 6.54 17.72 -11.32
CA ILE A 25 6.72 18.46 -12.57
C ILE A 25 5.35 18.82 -13.17
N ALA A 26 4.44 17.86 -13.22
CA ALA A 26 3.08 18.05 -13.69
C ALA A 26 2.14 16.98 -13.11
N GLU A 27 1.06 17.44 -12.51
CA GLU A 27 -0.05 16.65 -11.97
C GLU A 27 -1.34 17.10 -12.66
N ASP A 28 -2.26 16.16 -12.89
CA ASP A 28 -3.61 16.44 -13.36
C ASP A 28 -4.63 15.81 -12.38
N GLN A 29 -4.66 16.34 -11.14
CA GLN A 29 -5.68 16.01 -10.15
C GLN A 29 -7.02 16.65 -10.53
N PHE A 30 -7.94 15.83 -11.05
CA PHE A 30 -9.31 16.27 -11.32
C PHE A 30 -10.19 16.17 -10.07
N ILE A 31 -11.15 17.09 -9.91
CA ILE A 31 -11.93 17.24 -8.67
C ILE A 31 -13.45 17.44 -8.99
N ILE A 32 -14.30 16.38 -8.96
CA ILE A 32 -15.77 16.43 -9.22
C ILE A 32 -16.47 17.30 -8.20
N GLY A 33 -16.88 18.47 -8.64
CA GLY A 33 -18.03 19.13 -8.03
C GLY A 33 -19.31 19.20 -8.88
N GLY A 34 -19.26 19.10 -10.23
CA GLY A 34 -20.35 19.34 -11.23
C GLY A 34 -20.45 20.74 -11.94
N GLY A 35 -19.45 21.19 -12.71
CA GLY A 35 -19.10 22.63 -13.00
C GLY A 35 -18.36 22.93 -14.31
N ASP A 36 -18.97 22.64 -15.46
CA ASP A 36 -18.47 22.77 -16.83
C ASP A 36 -17.28 23.72 -17.06
N TYR A 37 -16.28 23.16 -17.74
CA TYR A 37 -15.10 23.83 -18.23
C TYR A 37 -15.47 24.91 -19.25
N THR A 38 -15.18 26.18 -18.95
CA THR A 38 -14.71 27.10 -20.00
C THR A 38 -13.20 27.14 -19.92
N ALA A 39 -12.49 27.03 -21.05
CA ALA A 39 -11.04 27.11 -21.08
C ALA A 39 -10.55 28.51 -20.64
N SER A 40 -10.33 28.67 -19.34
CA SER A 40 -9.73 29.85 -18.74
C SER A 40 -8.20 29.69 -18.76
N ALA A 41 -7.47 30.80 -18.86
CA ALA A 41 -6.04 30.80 -19.19
C ALA A 41 -5.09 30.25 -18.11
N ASN A 42 -5.60 29.77 -16.96
CA ASN A 42 -4.80 29.30 -15.83
C ASN A 42 -5.27 27.91 -15.38
N ILE A 43 -4.39 26.91 -15.52
CA ILE A 43 -4.52 25.56 -14.96
C ILE A 43 -3.86 25.56 -13.57
N VAL A 44 -4.45 24.84 -12.61
CA VAL A 44 -3.79 24.54 -11.32
C VAL A 44 -2.85 23.36 -11.57
N GLY A 45 -1.55 23.54 -11.36
CA GLY A 45 -0.53 22.58 -11.78
C GLY A 45 0.79 23.23 -12.25
N GLN A 46 0.79 24.55 -12.51
CA GLN A 46 2.05 25.30 -12.40
C GLN A 46 2.46 25.39 -10.93
N SER A 47 3.64 24.84 -10.61
CA SER A 47 4.40 25.30 -9.47
C SER A 47 4.53 26.82 -9.55
N SER A 48 4.04 27.54 -8.53
CA SER A 48 4.15 29.01 -8.49
C SER A 48 5.61 29.52 -8.46
N ALA A 49 6.58 28.61 -8.31
CA ALA A 49 8.01 28.88 -8.32
C ALA A 49 8.72 28.53 -9.65
N SER A 50 8.13 27.76 -10.57
CA SER A 50 8.78 27.32 -11.81
C SER A 50 7.86 27.32 -13.04
N SER A 51 8.40 27.74 -14.20
CA SER A 51 7.69 27.75 -15.49
C SER A 51 7.62 26.37 -16.16
N THR A 52 7.57 25.30 -15.36
CA THR A 52 7.56 23.89 -15.78
C THR A 52 6.27 23.26 -15.28
N GLY A 53 5.51 22.66 -16.19
CA GLY A 53 4.18 22.12 -15.97
C GLY A 53 3.36 22.14 -17.26
N PHE A 54 2.15 21.57 -17.23
CA PHE A 54 1.24 21.55 -18.36
C PHE A 54 0.80 22.97 -18.76
N SER A 55 0.94 23.31 -20.05
CA SER A 55 0.52 24.62 -20.57
C SER A 55 0.00 24.50 -22.01
N GLY A 56 -1.30 24.72 -22.18
CA GLY A 56 -1.98 24.63 -23.47
C GLY A 56 -3.23 23.76 -23.38
N GLY A 57 -4.13 23.91 -24.35
CA GLY A 57 -5.27 23.00 -24.50
C GLY A 57 -4.83 21.66 -25.10
N TRP A 58 -5.49 20.58 -24.69
CA TRP A 58 -5.36 19.27 -25.33
C TRP A 58 -5.66 19.36 -26.83
N SER A 59 -4.81 18.75 -27.66
CA SER A 59 -4.91 18.84 -29.12
C SER A 59 -5.26 17.47 -29.74
N PHE A 60 -6.32 17.45 -30.54
CA PHE A 60 -6.70 16.29 -31.35
C PHE A 60 -5.82 16.22 -32.59
N VAL A 61 -5.06 15.13 -32.74
CA VAL A 61 -4.07 15.00 -33.83
C VAL A 61 -4.70 14.50 -35.14
N ASN A 62 -5.94 13.99 -35.11
CA ASN A 62 -6.66 13.49 -36.28
C ASN A 62 -8.07 14.10 -36.38
N SER A 63 -8.17 15.27 -37.00
CA SER A 63 -9.38 16.11 -37.01
C SER A 63 -10.39 15.80 -38.13
N SER A 64 -10.31 14.64 -38.79
CA SER A 64 -11.00 14.45 -40.08
C SER A 64 -12.47 14.01 -39.99
N VAL A 65 -12.94 13.38 -38.89
CA VAL A 65 -14.36 12.96 -38.73
C VAL A 65 -14.92 13.03 -37.29
N TYR A 66 -14.10 13.16 -36.24
CA TYR A 66 -14.54 12.86 -34.86
C TYR A 66 -14.52 14.05 -33.90
N GLU A 67 -15.71 14.52 -33.52
CA GLU A 67 -15.93 15.25 -32.27
C GLU A 67 -16.08 14.25 -31.10
N PRO A 68 -15.67 14.59 -29.87
CA PRO A 68 -16.09 13.84 -28.69
C PRO A 68 -17.62 13.92 -28.56
N GLN A 69 -18.30 12.80 -28.23
CA GLN A 69 -19.75 12.80 -28.07
C GLN A 69 -20.18 13.53 -26.78
N THR A 70 -20.32 14.85 -26.87
CA THR A 70 -21.00 15.68 -25.86
C THR A 70 -22.52 15.45 -25.88
N THR A 71 -23.06 14.90 -26.97
CA THR A 71 -24.48 14.54 -27.12
C THR A 71 -24.78 13.17 -26.52
N GLY A 72 -25.15 13.16 -25.23
CA GLY A 72 -25.63 11.95 -24.52
C GLY A 72 -25.44 12.00 -23.01
N LEU A 73 -24.47 12.79 -22.52
CA LEU A 73 -24.15 12.93 -21.11
C LEU A 73 -25.26 13.69 -20.36
N THR A 74 -26.24 12.92 -19.85
CA THR A 74 -27.36 13.45 -19.08
C THR A 74 -27.17 13.13 -17.60
N TYR A 75 -26.57 14.05 -16.84
CA TYR A 75 -26.57 14.01 -15.37
C TYR A 75 -27.76 14.79 -14.80
N GLY A 76 -28.17 14.43 -13.57
CA GLY A 76 -29.49 14.70 -13.00
C GLY A 76 -30.12 16.09 -13.22
N ASN A 77 -31.35 16.08 -13.72
CA ASN A 77 -32.38 17.13 -13.59
C ASN A 77 -32.07 18.55 -14.12
N GLY A 78 -31.06 18.72 -14.98
CA GLY A 78 -30.97 19.85 -15.91
C GLY A 78 -30.61 21.22 -15.31
N ALA A 79 -29.66 21.25 -14.36
CA ALA A 79 -29.05 22.50 -13.89
C ALA A 79 -27.86 22.92 -14.77
N ASP A 80 -27.49 24.20 -14.71
CA ASP A 80 -26.28 24.76 -15.35
C ASP A 80 -25.06 23.96 -14.92
N ILE A 81 -24.44 23.30 -15.90
CA ILE A 81 -23.33 22.40 -15.62
C ILE A 81 -22.16 23.21 -15.06
N VAL A 82 -21.99 24.53 -15.28
CA VAL A 82 -20.81 25.34 -14.87
C VAL A 82 -20.68 25.54 -13.34
N GLY A 83 -21.75 25.39 -12.57
CA GLY A 83 -21.81 25.90 -11.20
C GLY A 83 -21.08 25.10 -10.10
N GLN A 84 -20.82 23.80 -10.26
CA GLN A 84 -20.56 22.92 -9.10
C GLN A 84 -19.12 22.30 -9.06
N LEU A 85 -18.41 22.01 -10.19
CA LEU A 85 -17.07 21.33 -10.40
C LEU A 85 -15.94 21.95 -9.62
N ALA A 86 -16.11 23.14 -9.09
CA ALA A 86 -15.18 23.74 -8.16
C ALA A 86 -15.12 23.04 -6.76
N SER A 87 -15.19 21.69 -6.60
CA SER A 87 -15.24 21.04 -5.25
C SER A 87 -14.57 19.65 -4.92
N ALA A 88 -14.94 18.45 -5.43
CA ALA A 88 -14.52 17.16 -4.76
C ALA A 88 -14.24 15.85 -5.61
N GLY A 89 -12.99 15.60 -6.05
CA GLY A 89 -12.41 14.31 -6.58
C GLY A 89 -12.95 13.77 -7.93
N GLY A 90 -12.15 13.51 -8.97
CA GLY A 90 -12.66 13.27 -10.35
C GLY A 90 -11.72 12.66 -11.40
N SER A 91 -12.21 12.47 -12.65
CA SER A 91 -11.51 11.66 -13.68
C SER A 91 -11.71 12.07 -15.16
N LEU A 92 -10.80 11.62 -16.05
CA LEU A 92 -10.84 11.82 -17.51
C LEU A 92 -11.25 10.54 -18.27
N GLN A 93 -12.56 10.27 -18.33
CA GLN A 93 -13.07 9.15 -19.15
C GLN A 93 -12.94 9.45 -20.66
N ILE A 94 -11.93 8.87 -21.32
CA ILE A 94 -11.77 8.94 -22.79
C ILE A 94 -12.63 7.84 -23.45
N ASP A 95 -13.89 8.16 -23.73
CA ASP A 95 -14.81 7.26 -24.44
C ASP A 95 -14.40 7.02 -25.91
N THR A 96 -13.55 6.02 -26.12
CA THR A 96 -13.21 5.53 -27.46
C THR A 96 -14.26 4.54 -27.96
N THR A 97 -15.46 5.03 -28.29
CA THR A 97 -16.44 4.24 -29.04
C THR A 97 -15.82 3.68 -30.32
N PRO A 98 -16.06 2.40 -30.64
CA PRO A 98 -15.40 1.74 -31.76
C PRO A 98 -15.82 2.36 -33.08
N TYR A 99 -14.85 2.66 -33.93
CA TYR A 99 -15.08 2.81 -35.37
C TYR A 99 -13.88 2.20 -36.12
N ASN A 100 -14.17 1.07 -36.78
CA ASN A 100 -13.39 0.44 -37.85
C ASN A 100 -11.92 0.87 -38.01
N ASP A 101 -11.00 0.12 -37.42
CA ASP A 101 -9.57 0.07 -37.83
C ASP A 101 -8.82 1.42 -37.79
N THR A 102 -9.34 2.41 -37.05
CA THR A 102 -8.74 3.75 -36.94
C THR A 102 -8.17 4.01 -35.55
N GLN A 103 -6.86 4.22 -35.50
CA GLN A 103 -6.12 4.62 -34.30
C GLN A 103 -6.59 5.99 -33.81
N ARG A 104 -7.05 6.06 -32.56
CA ARG A 104 -7.47 7.29 -31.88
C ARG A 104 -6.40 7.76 -30.91
N GLU A 105 -6.18 9.07 -30.91
CA GLU A 105 -5.02 9.66 -30.23
C GLU A 105 -5.39 11.03 -29.67
N VAL A 106 -5.07 11.26 -28.40
CA VAL A 106 -5.21 12.55 -27.73
C VAL A 106 -3.86 12.89 -27.12
N SER A 107 -3.35 14.11 -27.35
CA SER A 107 -2.00 14.50 -26.93
C SER A 107 -1.96 15.84 -26.20
N HIS A 108 -1.15 15.87 -25.15
CA HIS A 108 -0.76 17.08 -24.42
C HIS A 108 0.74 17.34 -24.68
N SER A 109 1.13 18.60 -24.84
CA SER A 109 2.53 19.00 -25.02
C SER A 109 3.04 19.77 -23.79
N PHE A 110 4.28 19.55 -23.42
CA PHE A 110 4.95 20.19 -22.28
C PHE A 110 6.38 20.60 -22.63
N ASN A 111 7.01 21.38 -21.76
CA ASN A 111 8.39 21.83 -21.94
C ASN A 111 9.36 20.65 -21.88
N ALA A 112 10.36 20.63 -22.76
CA ALA A 112 11.43 19.64 -22.74
C ALA A 112 12.14 19.61 -21.37
N TYR A 113 12.42 18.40 -20.87
CA TYR A 113 13.05 18.19 -19.56
C TYR A 113 14.54 17.83 -19.68
N PRO A 114 15.35 18.09 -18.63
CA PRO A 114 16.78 17.74 -18.62
C PRO A 114 17.04 16.23 -18.83
N ILE A 115 17.95 15.87 -19.72
CA ILE A 115 18.30 14.48 -20.06
C ILE A 115 19.23 13.78 -19.04
N SER A 116 19.41 14.33 -17.84
CA SER A 116 20.38 13.82 -16.85
C SER A 116 19.72 13.57 -15.50
N SER A 117 18.49 13.05 -15.53
CA SER A 117 17.59 12.97 -14.39
C SER A 117 16.81 11.66 -14.39
N THR A 118 16.39 11.24 -13.20
CA THR A 118 15.33 10.24 -13.05
C THR A 118 13.97 10.93 -13.16
N TYR A 119 13.06 10.32 -13.91
CA TYR A 119 11.65 10.69 -13.96
C TYR A 119 10.77 9.52 -13.57
N PHE A 120 9.62 9.82 -12.99
CA PHE A 120 8.56 8.88 -12.72
C PHE A 120 7.28 9.35 -13.39
N PHE A 121 6.47 8.40 -13.84
CA PHE A 121 5.25 8.66 -14.57
C PHE A 121 4.23 7.55 -14.30
N SER A 122 2.97 7.88 -14.04
CA SER A 122 1.92 6.90 -13.77
C SER A 122 0.65 7.12 -14.55
N ALA A 123 -0.20 6.09 -14.54
CA ALA A 123 -1.64 6.22 -14.76
C ALA A 123 -2.39 5.04 -14.14
N LEU A 124 -3.59 5.30 -13.65
CA LEU A 124 -4.63 4.28 -13.56
C LEU A 124 -5.20 4.05 -14.96
N MET A 125 -5.30 2.79 -15.37
CA MET A 125 -5.83 2.42 -16.68
C MET A 125 -6.74 1.20 -16.58
N SER A 126 -7.90 1.24 -17.22
CA SER A 126 -8.82 0.09 -17.33
C SER A 126 -9.19 -0.13 -18.79
N VAL A 127 -9.19 -1.40 -19.22
CA VAL A 127 -9.64 -1.80 -20.56
C VAL A 127 -10.62 -2.99 -20.45
N PRO A 128 -11.59 -3.12 -21.36
CA PRO A 128 -12.69 -4.06 -21.23
C PRO A 128 -12.30 -5.49 -21.66
N SER A 129 -13.15 -6.45 -21.33
CA SER A 129 -12.86 -7.89 -21.53
C SER A 129 -12.84 -8.35 -22.97
N ASP A 130 -13.32 -7.52 -23.89
CA ASP A 130 -13.38 -7.77 -25.31
C ASP A 130 -12.33 -6.98 -26.11
N SER A 131 -11.40 -6.24 -25.48
CA SER A 131 -10.44 -5.42 -26.22
C SER A 131 -9.37 -6.26 -26.94
N ASP A 132 -9.66 -6.70 -28.17
CA ASP A 132 -8.71 -7.23 -29.15
C ASP A 132 -7.85 -6.08 -29.75
N GLY A 133 -7.22 -5.25 -28.90
CA GLY A 133 -6.64 -3.98 -29.33
C GLY A 133 -5.59 -3.41 -28.39
N GLU A 134 -5.00 -2.30 -28.82
CA GLU A 134 -3.95 -1.61 -28.08
C GLU A 134 -4.54 -0.41 -27.32
N SER A 135 -4.17 -0.20 -26.07
CA SER A 135 -4.58 0.97 -25.27
C SER A 135 -3.44 1.36 -24.34
N TYR A 136 -2.70 2.40 -24.70
CA TYR A 136 -1.47 2.79 -24.02
C TYR A 136 -1.32 4.29 -23.83
N LEU A 137 -0.66 4.65 -22.73
CA LEU A 137 -0.18 5.99 -22.45
C LEU A 137 1.28 6.08 -22.89
N GLN A 138 1.60 7.07 -23.72
CA GLN A 138 2.86 7.20 -24.46
C GLN A 138 3.54 8.54 -24.17
N LEU A 139 4.82 8.48 -23.81
CA LEU A 139 5.76 9.59 -23.80
C LEU A 139 6.53 9.63 -25.12
N ARG A 140 6.57 10.78 -25.79
CA ARG A 140 7.30 10.95 -27.06
C ARG A 140 7.79 12.39 -27.28
N ASP A 141 8.63 12.58 -28.29
CA ASP A 141 9.07 13.89 -28.76
C ASP A 141 7.96 14.66 -29.54
N ALA A 142 8.21 15.95 -29.82
CA ALA A 142 7.32 16.77 -30.64
C ALA A 142 7.41 16.45 -32.15
N SER A 143 8.49 15.80 -32.60
CA SER A 143 8.68 15.49 -34.01
C SER A 143 7.83 14.31 -34.48
N GLY A 144 7.31 13.51 -33.54
CA GLY A 144 6.60 12.27 -33.81
C GLY A 144 7.53 11.18 -34.31
N SER A 145 8.81 11.23 -33.94
CA SER A 145 9.80 10.24 -34.34
C SER A 145 9.55 8.90 -33.65
N SER A 146 10.36 7.89 -33.99
CA SER A 146 10.24 6.56 -33.42
C SER A 146 10.57 6.48 -31.93
N THR A 147 11.19 7.51 -31.34
CA THR A 147 11.58 7.53 -29.92
C THR A 147 10.37 7.74 -29.02
N SER A 148 9.79 6.64 -28.52
CA SER A 148 8.69 6.70 -27.57
C SER A 148 8.73 5.57 -26.55
N VAL A 149 8.36 5.90 -25.31
CA VAL A 149 8.13 4.93 -24.24
C VAL A 149 6.64 4.92 -23.96
N SER A 150 6.01 3.75 -23.96
CA SER A 150 4.59 3.63 -23.65
C SER A 150 4.32 2.43 -22.75
N PHE A 151 3.24 2.47 -21.98
CA PHE A 151 2.73 1.31 -21.25
C PHE A 151 1.21 1.33 -21.26
N GLY A 152 0.62 0.20 -20.87
CA GLY A 152 -0.81 -0.02 -20.88
C GLY A 152 -1.08 -1.44 -21.34
N PHE A 153 -2.00 -1.61 -22.29
CA PHE A 153 -2.50 -2.90 -22.72
C PHE A 153 -2.28 -3.17 -24.21
N ASP A 154 -1.98 -4.42 -24.52
CA ASP A 154 -2.03 -5.00 -25.85
C ASP A 154 -2.86 -6.30 -25.75
N SER A 155 -4.06 -6.26 -26.33
CA SER A 155 -5.10 -7.26 -26.13
C SER A 155 -5.41 -7.47 -24.64
N ASN A 156 -5.18 -8.68 -24.10
CA ASN A 156 -5.40 -9.05 -22.71
C ASN A 156 -4.12 -9.06 -21.85
N GLN A 157 -3.08 -8.30 -22.24
CA GLN A 157 -1.79 -8.28 -21.55
C GLN A 157 -1.35 -6.85 -21.25
N ALA A 158 -0.83 -6.64 -20.04
CA ALA A 158 -0.06 -5.44 -19.73
C ALA A 158 1.25 -5.45 -20.54
N VAL A 159 1.63 -4.33 -21.15
CA VAL A 159 2.83 -4.19 -21.99
C VAL A 159 3.65 -2.96 -21.63
N LEU A 160 4.97 -3.08 -21.82
CA LEU A 160 5.87 -1.95 -22.04
C LEU A 160 6.21 -1.91 -23.53
N ARG A 161 5.97 -0.77 -24.19
CA ARG A 161 6.33 -0.52 -25.59
C ARG A 161 7.49 0.46 -25.65
N LEU A 162 8.54 0.06 -26.35
CA LEU A 162 9.71 0.86 -26.64
C LEU A 162 9.77 1.03 -28.15
N ASN A 163 9.59 2.26 -28.61
CA ASN A 163 9.52 2.62 -30.02
C ASN A 163 8.42 1.80 -30.74
N SER A 164 8.78 1.00 -31.75
CA SER A 164 7.85 0.10 -32.46
C SER A 164 7.75 -1.31 -31.86
N THR A 165 8.44 -1.59 -30.74
CA THR A 165 8.58 -2.94 -30.19
C THR A 165 7.84 -3.08 -28.86
N SER A 166 6.93 -4.05 -28.77
CA SER A 166 6.26 -4.41 -27.53
C SER A 166 7.01 -5.48 -26.76
N THR A 167 7.08 -5.30 -25.43
CA THR A 167 7.51 -6.30 -24.45
C THR A 167 6.34 -6.56 -23.51
N ALA A 168 5.87 -7.81 -23.45
CA ALA A 168 4.84 -8.21 -22.49
C ALA A 168 5.36 -8.08 -21.05
N VAL A 169 4.54 -7.55 -20.14
CA VAL A 169 4.85 -7.50 -18.71
C VAL A 169 4.56 -8.87 -18.09
N PRO A 170 5.56 -9.59 -17.55
CA PRO A 170 5.33 -10.92 -17.01
C PRO A 170 4.46 -10.91 -15.76
N LEU A 171 3.62 -11.94 -15.63
CA LEU A 171 3.00 -12.39 -14.37
C LEU A 171 1.97 -11.45 -13.71
N THR A 172 1.43 -10.46 -14.41
CA THR A 172 0.17 -9.81 -14.01
C THR A 172 -1.01 -10.49 -14.71
N GLU A 173 -1.86 -11.17 -13.94
CA GLU A 173 -3.16 -11.64 -14.45
C GLU A 173 -4.04 -10.40 -14.71
N PHE A 174 -4.24 -10.09 -15.98
CA PHE A 174 -5.09 -8.98 -16.39
C PHE A 174 -6.55 -9.33 -16.08
N VAL A 175 -7.14 -8.60 -15.13
CA VAL A 175 -8.57 -8.67 -14.83
C VAL A 175 -9.27 -7.59 -15.63
N ALA A 176 -9.99 -8.01 -16.65
CA ALA A 176 -10.69 -7.09 -17.54
C ALA A 176 -11.74 -6.22 -16.84
N GLY A 177 -11.78 -4.94 -17.20
CA GLY A 177 -12.63 -3.92 -16.57
C GLY A 177 -12.12 -3.43 -15.21
N GLN A 178 -11.10 -4.07 -14.62
CA GLN A 178 -10.45 -3.58 -13.41
C GLN A 178 -9.42 -2.49 -13.75
N SER A 179 -9.46 -1.38 -13.02
CA SER A 179 -8.39 -0.37 -13.09
C SER A 179 -7.08 -0.94 -12.57
N MET A 180 -6.01 -0.76 -13.34
CA MET A 180 -4.65 -1.13 -12.97
C MET A 180 -3.78 0.12 -12.87
N LEU A 181 -3.02 0.26 -11.79
CA LEU A 181 -2.04 1.33 -11.62
C LEU A 181 -0.73 0.93 -12.30
N PHE A 182 -0.32 1.68 -13.30
CA PHE A 182 1.00 1.58 -13.89
C PHE A 182 1.88 2.69 -13.31
N VAL A 183 3.11 2.34 -12.92
CA VAL A 183 4.13 3.31 -12.51
C VAL A 183 5.39 2.99 -13.28
N MET A 184 5.93 3.96 -14.00
CA MET A 184 7.11 3.84 -14.83
C MET A 184 8.18 4.81 -14.34
N ARG A 185 9.38 4.30 -14.10
CA ARG A 185 10.58 5.10 -13.86
C ARG A 185 11.45 5.07 -15.11
N VAL A 186 11.96 6.23 -15.52
CA VAL A 186 12.97 6.36 -16.56
C VAL A 186 14.18 7.07 -15.97
N ASP A 187 15.30 6.37 -15.87
CA ASP A 187 16.61 6.98 -15.62
C ASP A 187 17.20 7.37 -16.98
N VAL A 188 17.24 8.67 -17.28
CA VAL A 188 17.75 9.18 -18.56
C VAL A 188 19.27 9.33 -18.47
N ASP A 189 19.99 8.74 -19.41
CA ASP A 189 21.43 8.91 -19.54
C ASP A 189 21.74 10.18 -20.35
N ALA A 190 22.58 11.06 -19.80
CA ALA A 190 22.95 12.32 -20.44
C ALA A 190 23.73 12.14 -21.76
N ILE A 191 24.20 10.92 -22.04
CA ILE A 191 24.90 10.53 -23.28
C ILE A 191 23.94 9.82 -24.27
N GLY A 192 22.73 9.45 -23.82
CA GLY A 192 21.68 8.82 -24.64
C GLY A 192 21.94 7.37 -25.03
N ALA A 193 22.86 6.66 -24.35
CA ALA A 193 23.25 5.30 -24.75
C ALA A 193 22.56 4.20 -23.92
N ASP A 194 22.25 4.48 -22.66
CA ASP A 194 21.86 3.49 -21.66
C ASP A 194 20.65 3.93 -20.79
N ASP A 195 19.61 4.55 -21.38
CA ASP A 195 18.40 4.92 -20.62
C ASP A 195 17.79 3.66 -19.98
N ARG A 196 17.54 3.71 -18.67
CA ARG A 196 17.00 2.57 -17.93
C ARG A 196 15.54 2.79 -17.58
N ILE A 197 14.68 1.99 -18.19
CA ILE A 197 13.23 2.03 -17.99
C ILE A 197 12.83 0.88 -17.06
N SER A 198 12.07 1.20 -16.01
CA SER A 198 11.55 0.24 -15.04
C SER A 198 10.03 0.43 -14.91
N LEU A 199 9.25 -0.64 -15.04
CA LEU A 199 7.78 -0.59 -14.98
C LEU A 199 7.25 -1.48 -13.84
N TRP A 200 6.43 -0.90 -12.98
CA TRP A 200 5.59 -1.57 -11.99
C TRP A 200 4.14 -1.56 -12.49
N VAL A 201 3.42 -2.64 -12.23
CA VAL A 201 1.99 -2.78 -12.54
C VAL A 201 1.30 -3.29 -11.28
N ASN A 202 0.25 -2.59 -10.87
CA ASN A 202 -0.34 -2.67 -9.54
C ASN A 202 0.73 -2.75 -8.44
N PRO A 203 1.66 -1.78 -8.34
CA PRO A 203 2.29 -1.57 -7.05
C PRO A 203 1.15 -1.26 -6.08
N THR A 204 0.98 -2.10 -5.06
CA THR A 204 0.25 -1.75 -3.84
C THR A 204 0.72 -0.37 -3.38
N GLN A 205 -0.17 0.45 -2.83
CA GLN A 205 0.03 1.91 -2.74
C GLN A 205 1.08 2.29 -1.69
N TYR A 206 2.35 2.08 -2.03
CA TYR A 206 3.45 2.21 -1.10
C TYR A 206 4.07 3.60 -1.13
N SER A 207 4.44 4.05 0.07
CA SER A 207 5.18 5.28 0.35
C SER A 207 6.55 5.40 -0.34
N SER A 208 7.06 4.34 -0.99
CA SER A 208 8.31 4.40 -1.75
C SER A 208 8.45 3.29 -2.82
N GLN A 209 9.30 3.56 -3.81
CA GLN A 209 9.74 2.61 -4.83
C GLN A 209 10.33 1.31 -4.24
N TYR A 210 11.00 1.38 -3.08
CA TYR A 210 11.60 0.20 -2.43
C TYR A 210 10.53 -0.74 -1.86
N ALA A 211 9.49 -0.17 -1.24
CA ALA A 211 8.36 -0.93 -0.72
C ALA A 211 7.52 -1.55 -1.87
N ALA A 212 7.46 -0.90 -3.04
CA ALA A 212 6.88 -1.47 -4.27
C ALA A 212 7.63 -2.68 -4.85
N GLY A 213 8.76 -3.06 -4.27
CA GLY A 213 9.54 -4.22 -4.68
C GLY A 213 10.16 -4.07 -6.08
N PRO A 214 10.66 -5.18 -6.66
CA PRO A 214 11.28 -5.15 -7.97
C PRO A 214 10.26 -4.81 -9.07
N ALA A 215 10.66 -3.94 -10.00
CA ALA A 215 9.89 -3.66 -11.21
C ALA A 215 9.61 -4.96 -12.00
N LYS A 216 8.40 -5.07 -12.57
CA LYS A 216 7.96 -6.23 -13.35
C LYS A 216 8.70 -6.33 -14.68
N VAL A 217 9.07 -5.19 -15.26
CA VAL A 217 9.95 -5.10 -16.43
C VAL A 217 11.05 -4.09 -16.15
N VAL A 218 12.28 -4.44 -16.53
CA VAL A 218 13.41 -3.51 -16.63
C VAL A 218 14.01 -3.66 -18.02
N GLN A 219 14.23 -2.55 -18.71
CA GLN A 219 14.85 -2.49 -20.03
C GLN A 219 15.93 -1.40 -20.06
N THR A 220 16.93 -1.59 -20.91
CA THR A 220 17.92 -0.56 -21.25
C THR A 220 17.84 -0.29 -22.74
N VAL A 221 17.74 0.97 -23.13
CA VAL A 221 17.43 1.38 -24.50
C VAL A 221 17.87 2.83 -24.72
N ASP A 222 18.26 3.18 -25.94
CA ASP A 222 18.40 4.57 -26.41
C ASP A 222 17.01 5.07 -26.82
N VAL A 223 16.40 5.95 -26.01
CA VAL A 223 15.12 6.60 -26.35
C VAL A 223 15.22 8.11 -26.33
N TRP A 224 15.88 8.73 -25.37
CA TRP A 224 15.93 10.19 -25.26
C TRP A 224 17.36 10.72 -25.26
N ASP A 225 17.72 11.46 -26.32
CA ASP A 225 18.96 12.21 -26.43
C ASP A 225 18.71 13.73 -26.31
N ASN A 226 19.78 14.53 -26.44
CA ASN A 226 19.74 15.99 -26.41
C ASN A 226 18.83 16.64 -27.48
N SER A 227 18.35 15.87 -28.46
CA SER A 227 17.50 16.28 -29.59
C SER A 227 16.13 15.58 -29.63
N SER A 228 15.94 14.48 -28.90
CA SER A 228 14.72 13.65 -28.89
C SER A 228 14.02 13.55 -27.51
N THR A 229 14.27 14.50 -26.60
CA THR A 229 13.58 14.58 -25.30
C THR A 229 12.06 14.41 -25.43
N ALA A 230 11.43 13.67 -24.51
CA ALA A 230 9.98 13.70 -24.40
C ALA A 230 9.48 15.14 -24.21
N THR A 231 8.49 15.52 -25.01
CA THR A 231 7.76 16.79 -24.92
C THR A 231 6.24 16.60 -25.05
N GLN A 232 5.78 15.36 -25.19
CA GLN A 232 4.36 15.03 -25.34
C GLN A 232 3.98 13.77 -24.53
N ILE A 233 2.82 13.85 -23.88
CA ILE A 233 2.07 12.70 -23.34
C ILE A 233 0.91 12.47 -24.30
N ARG A 234 0.62 11.20 -24.59
CA ARG A 234 -0.38 10.81 -25.57
C ARG A 234 -1.11 9.55 -25.12
N THR A 235 -2.43 9.58 -25.05
CA THR A 235 -3.22 8.35 -25.00
C THR A 235 -3.41 7.84 -26.42
N VAL A 236 -3.23 6.55 -26.64
CA VAL A 236 -3.42 5.89 -27.93
C VAL A 236 -4.31 4.69 -27.73
N ASN A 237 -5.40 4.63 -28.49
CA ASN A 237 -6.36 3.54 -28.47
C ASN A 237 -6.57 3.03 -29.90
N ARG A 238 -6.36 1.73 -30.12
CA ARG A 238 -6.53 1.03 -31.38
C ARG A 238 -7.28 -0.26 -31.11
N ASN A 239 -8.62 -0.19 -31.08
CA ASN A 239 -9.46 -1.38 -31.02
C ASN A 239 -9.64 -1.94 -32.44
N LEU A 240 -9.28 -3.21 -32.66
CA LEU A 240 -9.31 -3.81 -34.00
C LEU A 240 -10.68 -4.41 -34.35
N GLN A 241 -11.46 -4.91 -33.38
CA GLN A 241 -12.62 -5.78 -33.66
C GLN A 241 -13.84 -5.64 -32.72
N SER A 242 -13.74 -4.98 -31.57
CA SER A 242 -14.78 -5.01 -30.52
C SER A 242 -15.28 -3.63 -30.08
N ALA A 243 -16.19 -3.58 -29.11
CA ALA A 243 -16.85 -2.35 -28.66
C ALA A 243 -16.45 -1.97 -27.23
N GLY A 244 -15.18 -1.59 -27.07
CA GLY A 244 -14.58 -1.32 -25.76
C GLY A 244 -14.26 0.16 -25.46
N ILE A 245 -14.52 0.58 -24.22
CA ILE A 245 -14.09 1.86 -23.65
C ILE A 245 -12.81 1.64 -22.84
N SER A 246 -11.73 2.35 -23.18
CA SER A 246 -10.48 2.36 -22.40
C SER A 246 -10.43 3.61 -21.52
N ALA A 247 -10.44 3.42 -20.20
CA ALA A 247 -10.37 4.51 -19.23
C ALA A 247 -8.92 4.79 -18.83
N TYR A 248 -8.62 6.08 -18.63
CA TYR A 248 -7.33 6.60 -18.17
C TYR A 248 -7.63 7.58 -17.03
N ASP A 249 -6.91 7.48 -15.92
CA ASP A 249 -7.11 8.31 -14.74
C ASP A 249 -5.79 8.50 -13.98
N GLU A 250 -5.72 9.46 -13.06
CA GLU A 250 -4.56 9.73 -12.20
C GLU A 250 -3.21 9.72 -12.99
N VAL A 251 -3.10 10.60 -13.99
CA VAL A 251 -1.91 10.71 -14.85
C VAL A 251 -0.91 11.70 -14.23
N HIS A 252 0.18 11.18 -13.69
CA HIS A 252 1.21 11.97 -12.99
C HIS A 252 2.56 11.94 -13.70
N PHE A 253 3.30 13.05 -13.67
CA PHE A 253 4.69 13.13 -14.12
C PHE A 253 5.56 13.91 -13.12
N ALA A 254 6.58 13.27 -12.56
CA ALA A 254 7.43 13.88 -11.53
C ALA A 254 8.88 13.41 -11.56
N THR A 255 9.70 13.96 -10.66
CA THR A 255 11.07 13.48 -10.41
C THR A 255 11.18 12.48 -9.24
N THR A 256 10.12 12.35 -8.42
CA THR A 256 10.08 11.44 -7.28
C THR A 256 9.00 10.36 -7.45
N TRP A 257 9.11 9.27 -6.68
CA TRP A 257 8.06 8.24 -6.64
C TRP A 257 6.79 8.77 -5.97
N GLN A 258 6.94 9.56 -4.90
CA GLN A 258 5.83 10.04 -4.06
C GLN A 258 4.93 11.02 -4.81
N ASP A 259 5.51 11.86 -5.67
CA ASP A 259 4.77 12.80 -6.51
C ASP A 259 4.19 12.15 -7.79
N ALA A 260 4.69 10.97 -8.16
CA ALA A 260 4.26 10.26 -9.37
C ALA A 260 3.35 9.06 -9.10
N VAL A 261 3.18 8.64 -7.86
CA VAL A 261 2.24 7.59 -7.51
C VAL A 261 1.05 8.26 -6.84
N PRO A 262 -0.17 8.16 -7.42
CA PRO A 262 -1.37 8.60 -6.74
C PRO A 262 -1.51 7.76 -5.47
N LEU A 263 -1.18 8.35 -4.33
CA LEU A 263 -1.71 7.92 -3.05
C LEU A 263 -3.22 8.08 -3.20
N ALA A 264 -4.00 6.99 -3.08
CA ALA A 264 -5.43 7.19 -2.98
C ALA A 264 -5.71 8.10 -1.79
N ILE A 265 -6.76 8.92 -1.89
CA ILE A 265 -7.25 9.69 -0.74
C ILE A 265 -8.12 8.80 0.18
N ASP A 266 -7.94 7.48 0.08
CA ASP A 266 -8.08 6.58 1.21
C ASP A 266 -6.78 6.69 2.01
N ASN A 267 -6.83 7.20 3.24
CA ASN A 267 -5.64 7.43 4.06
C ASN A 267 -5.05 6.11 4.62
N GLU A 268 -5.10 5.03 3.85
CA GLU A 268 -4.65 3.71 4.24
C GLU A 268 -3.12 3.64 4.21
N VAL A 269 -2.52 3.62 5.40
CA VAL A 269 -1.09 3.50 5.60
C VAL A 269 -0.77 2.06 6.01
N HIS A 270 0.12 1.41 5.26
CA HIS A 270 0.65 0.10 5.62
C HIS A 270 1.91 0.25 6.47
N VAL A 271 1.91 -0.33 7.67
CA VAL A 271 3.03 -0.34 8.61
C VAL A 271 3.45 -1.78 8.91
N GLY A 272 4.75 -2.06 8.80
CA GLY A 272 5.35 -3.32 9.23
C GLY A 272 5.96 -3.20 10.62
N PHE A 273 5.92 -4.27 11.39
CA PHE A 273 6.55 -4.41 12.70
C PHE A 273 7.47 -5.64 12.67
N GLN A 274 8.78 -5.41 12.61
CA GLN A 274 9.81 -6.43 12.41
C GLN A 274 11.16 -5.95 12.96
N GLU A 275 11.76 -6.77 13.82
CA GLU A 275 13.02 -6.52 14.55
C GLU A 275 14.14 -5.94 13.66
N ASP A 276 14.75 -4.83 14.08
CA ASP A 276 15.82 -4.10 13.37
C ASP A 276 15.46 -3.60 11.95
N VAL A 277 14.18 -3.65 11.51
CA VAL A 277 13.79 -3.24 10.15
C VAL A 277 12.68 -2.18 10.14
N LEU A 278 11.51 -2.45 10.71
CA LEU A 278 10.33 -1.57 10.66
C LEU A 278 9.57 -1.61 12.00
N PRO A 279 8.88 -0.51 12.40
CA PRO A 279 8.79 0.79 11.72
C PRO A 279 10.07 1.63 11.81
N THR A 280 11.07 1.20 12.59
CA THR A 280 12.41 1.80 12.60
C THR A 280 13.48 0.72 12.56
N GLY A 281 14.70 1.06 12.10
CA GLY A 281 15.86 0.16 12.13
C GLY A 281 16.44 -0.12 13.54
N THR A 282 15.67 0.20 14.58
CA THR A 282 15.94 -0.12 16.00
C THR A 282 14.65 -0.57 16.70
N TYR A 283 13.63 -0.99 15.94
CA TYR A 283 12.40 -1.53 16.49
C TYR A 283 12.67 -2.91 17.10
N THR A 284 12.11 -3.15 18.29
CA THR A 284 12.22 -4.40 19.03
C THR A 284 10.85 -4.98 19.35
N HIS A 285 10.69 -6.29 19.21
CA HIS A 285 9.48 -7.05 19.54
C HIS A 285 9.85 -8.36 20.24
N VAL A 286 8.90 -8.93 20.99
CA VAL A 286 9.13 -10.20 21.71
C VAL A 286 8.94 -11.37 20.76
N GLY A 287 9.89 -12.31 20.74
CA GLY A 287 9.74 -13.63 20.13
C GLY A 287 10.23 -14.76 21.04
N GLY A 288 9.31 -15.61 21.48
CA GLY A 288 9.61 -16.67 22.44
C GLY A 288 8.95 -18.00 22.11
N GLU A 289 9.38 -19.04 22.81
CA GLU A 289 8.69 -20.32 22.81
C GLU A 289 8.53 -20.92 24.22
N LEU A 290 7.45 -21.67 24.39
CA LEU A 290 7.06 -22.37 25.60
C LEU A 290 7.23 -23.88 25.37
N ARG A 291 7.81 -24.62 26.34
CA ARG A 291 7.96 -26.09 26.27
C ARG A 291 7.40 -26.81 27.49
N GLU A 292 6.43 -27.70 27.30
CA GLU A 292 5.66 -28.39 28.36
C GLU A 292 6.50 -29.15 29.38
N LYS A 293 7.61 -29.75 28.96
CA LYS A 293 8.46 -30.59 29.83
C LYS A 293 9.77 -29.92 30.26
N ASN A 294 10.07 -28.72 29.75
CA ASN A 294 11.17 -27.90 30.26
C ASN A 294 10.64 -26.57 30.84
N THR A 295 9.78 -26.71 31.85
CA THR A 295 8.87 -25.64 32.30
C THR A 295 9.53 -24.42 32.93
N GLY A 296 10.80 -24.52 33.33
CA GLY A 296 11.56 -23.43 33.96
C GLY A 296 12.64 -22.81 33.07
N SER A 297 12.76 -23.22 31.80
CA SER A 297 13.69 -22.61 30.85
C SER A 297 12.97 -21.55 30.01
N GLY A 298 13.57 -20.36 29.92
CA GLY A 298 13.17 -19.36 28.92
C GLY A 298 13.97 -19.51 27.64
N TYR A 299 13.34 -19.22 26.51
CA TYR A 299 13.87 -19.42 25.16
C TYR A 299 13.86 -18.16 24.29
N GLY A 300 13.52 -17.00 24.85
CA GLY A 300 13.56 -15.70 24.17
C GLY A 300 14.98 -15.14 23.92
N VAL A 301 15.94 -16.03 23.63
CA VAL A 301 17.24 -15.70 23.01
C VAL A 301 17.67 -16.78 22.00
N ASP A 302 16.79 -17.75 21.71
CA ASP A 302 17.03 -18.74 20.67
C ASP A 302 16.75 -18.05 19.33
N SER A 303 17.66 -18.22 18.36
CA SER A 303 17.47 -17.74 16.98
C SER A 303 16.31 -18.41 16.22
N ASN A 304 15.46 -19.16 16.92
CA ASN A 304 14.41 -19.99 16.37
C ASN A 304 13.39 -20.44 17.43
N ILE A 305 12.11 -20.31 17.09
CA ILE A 305 10.94 -20.58 17.94
C ILE A 305 10.05 -21.66 17.29
N ARG A 306 9.36 -22.48 18.08
CA ARG A 306 8.71 -23.72 17.60
C ARG A 306 7.21 -23.75 17.93
N VAL A 307 6.46 -24.48 17.09
CA VAL A 307 5.05 -24.85 17.34
C VAL A 307 4.85 -26.32 16.98
N GLY A 308 4.21 -27.09 17.86
CA GLY A 308 3.90 -28.50 17.65
C GLY A 308 4.11 -29.36 18.90
N ASN A 309 4.42 -30.64 18.71
CA ASN A 309 4.68 -31.59 19.79
C ASN A 309 5.94 -32.41 19.52
N LEU A 310 6.64 -32.76 20.60
CA LEU A 310 7.62 -33.84 20.66
C LEU A 310 7.20 -34.88 21.69
N GLU A 311 7.37 -36.15 21.35
CA GLU A 311 6.88 -37.32 22.09
C GLU A 311 7.18 -37.26 23.58
N ALA A 312 6.35 -37.92 24.39
CA ALA A 312 6.39 -37.79 25.86
C ALA A 312 7.76 -38.08 26.51
N ASN A 313 8.62 -38.88 25.87
CA ASN A 313 9.96 -39.24 26.36
C ASN A 313 11.08 -38.28 25.90
N SER A 314 10.79 -37.32 25.03
CA SER A 314 11.76 -36.35 24.47
C SER A 314 12.31 -35.36 25.50
N GLY A 315 11.60 -35.17 26.63
CA GLY A 315 11.88 -34.08 27.57
C GLY A 315 11.44 -32.70 27.09
N VAL A 316 10.71 -32.60 25.96
CA VAL A 316 10.17 -31.35 25.41
C VAL A 316 8.65 -31.25 25.57
N GLY A 317 7.90 -32.23 25.07
CA GLY A 317 6.43 -32.18 25.08
C GLY A 317 5.86 -31.19 24.06
N ASP A 318 4.76 -30.53 24.42
CA ASP A 318 4.16 -29.47 23.59
C ASP A 318 5.08 -28.26 23.47
N MET A 319 5.02 -27.61 22.31
CA MET A 319 5.77 -26.42 21.95
C MET A 319 4.82 -25.38 21.38
N ARG A 320 4.86 -24.16 21.93
CA ARG A 320 4.05 -23.02 21.47
C ARG A 320 4.96 -21.82 21.24
N THR A 321 4.67 -21.03 20.21
CA THR A 321 5.40 -19.79 19.91
C THR A 321 4.59 -18.60 20.43
N VAL A 322 5.24 -17.66 21.10
CA VAL A 322 4.63 -16.38 21.53
C VAL A 322 5.30 -15.20 20.83
N LEU A 323 4.54 -14.17 20.52
CA LEU A 323 5.00 -12.99 19.79
C LEU A 323 4.38 -11.72 20.40
N GLY A 324 5.15 -10.65 20.57
CA GLY A 324 4.69 -9.42 21.21
C GLY A 324 5.10 -8.17 20.45
N PHE A 325 4.17 -7.52 19.77
CA PHE A 325 4.44 -6.35 18.92
C PHE A 325 4.04 -5.05 19.62
N ASP A 326 4.95 -4.10 19.74
CA ASP A 326 4.61 -2.73 20.13
C ASP A 326 3.99 -1.98 18.94
N VAL A 327 2.67 -1.80 18.97
CA VAL A 327 1.90 -1.11 17.93
C VAL A 327 1.75 0.40 18.19
N SER A 328 2.36 0.95 19.26
CA SER A 328 2.27 2.39 19.61
C SER A 328 2.97 3.36 18.64
N TYR A 329 3.56 2.84 17.56
CA TYR A 329 4.04 3.62 16.42
C TYR A 329 2.91 4.08 15.47
N LEU A 330 1.71 3.50 15.58
CA LEU A 330 0.50 4.01 14.95
C LEU A 330 -0.07 5.18 15.76
N SER A 331 -0.85 6.06 15.13
CA SER A 331 -1.59 7.08 15.88
C SER A 331 -2.74 6.44 16.64
N ALA A 332 -3.02 6.91 17.85
CA ALA A 332 -4.20 6.45 18.62
C ALA A 332 -5.56 6.85 17.98
N ASP A 333 -5.53 7.71 16.95
CA ASP A 333 -6.70 8.05 16.14
C ASP A 333 -6.84 7.16 14.88
N ASP A 334 -5.84 6.30 14.57
CA ASP A 334 -5.85 5.45 13.37
C ASP A 334 -6.84 4.28 13.48
N VAL A 335 -7.49 3.95 12.37
CA VAL A 335 -8.47 2.84 12.31
C VAL A 335 -7.87 1.67 11.53
N VAL A 336 -7.61 0.56 12.22
CA VAL A 336 -7.08 -0.67 11.62
C VAL A 336 -8.10 -1.30 10.68
N THR A 337 -7.70 -1.48 9.41
CA THR A 337 -8.50 -2.12 8.36
C THR A 337 -8.05 -3.56 8.10
N GLU A 338 -6.76 -3.84 8.27
CA GLU A 338 -6.15 -5.14 7.98
C GLU A 338 -4.99 -5.42 8.94
N ALA A 339 -4.79 -6.68 9.31
CA ALA A 339 -3.60 -7.11 10.02
C ALA A 339 -3.24 -8.56 9.64
N THR A 340 -2.01 -8.79 9.19
CA THR A 340 -1.52 -10.10 8.72
C THR A 340 -0.18 -10.41 9.39
N LEU A 341 -0.05 -11.60 9.99
CA LEU A 341 1.21 -12.06 10.60
C LEU A 341 1.93 -13.04 9.66
N ARG A 342 3.19 -12.76 9.36
CA ARG A 342 4.04 -13.56 8.47
C ARG A 342 5.20 -14.20 9.23
N MET A 343 5.31 -15.52 9.13
CA MET A 343 6.37 -16.34 9.71
C MET A 343 7.21 -16.99 8.61
N VAL A 344 8.52 -17.18 8.85
CA VAL A 344 9.41 -17.88 7.90
C VAL A 344 9.93 -19.17 8.51
N VAL A 345 9.80 -20.26 7.77
CA VAL A 345 10.25 -21.60 8.17
C VAL A 345 11.78 -21.63 8.24
N ASP A 346 12.33 -22.02 9.39
CA ASP A 346 13.74 -22.45 9.49
C ASP A 346 13.87 -23.92 9.11
N SER A 347 13.07 -24.78 9.75
CA SER A 347 13.08 -26.22 9.52
C SER A 347 11.79 -26.88 10.06
N THR A 348 11.53 -28.11 9.66
CA THR A 348 10.33 -28.86 10.07
C THR A 348 10.66 -30.28 10.50
N GLN A 349 9.75 -30.90 11.25
CA GLN A 349 9.82 -32.31 11.61
C GLN A 349 8.42 -32.92 11.62
N GLY A 350 8.32 -34.21 11.29
CA GLY A 350 7.09 -35.00 11.38
C GLY A 350 6.25 -35.01 10.11
N SER A 351 5.14 -35.75 10.18
CA SER A 351 4.27 -36.01 9.02
C SER A 351 2.84 -35.52 9.17
N ASN A 352 2.46 -35.04 10.35
CA ASN A 352 1.14 -34.46 10.60
C ASN A 352 1.23 -33.42 11.74
N LEU A 353 1.28 -32.15 11.38
CA LEU A 353 1.14 -31.02 12.31
C LEU A 353 -0.33 -30.59 12.45
N GLY A 354 -1.13 -30.83 11.41
CA GLY A 354 -2.53 -30.41 11.33
C GLY A 354 -2.66 -28.90 11.11
N THR A 355 -3.57 -28.27 11.85
CA THR A 355 -3.83 -26.83 11.78
C THR A 355 -2.99 -26.06 12.80
N LEU A 356 -2.42 -24.94 12.37
CA LEU A 356 -1.87 -23.92 13.24
C LEU A 356 -2.95 -22.87 13.54
N GLU A 357 -3.11 -22.52 14.80
CA GLU A 357 -4.09 -21.52 15.24
C GLU A 357 -3.36 -20.36 15.93
N LEU A 358 -3.68 -19.14 15.52
CA LEU A 358 -3.19 -17.90 16.12
C LEU A 358 -4.24 -17.38 17.11
N HIS A 359 -3.83 -17.10 18.34
CA HIS A 359 -4.68 -16.63 19.42
C HIS A 359 -4.08 -15.40 20.10
N ALA A 360 -4.92 -14.67 20.85
CA ALA A 360 -4.45 -13.66 21.79
C ALA A 360 -3.92 -14.33 23.07
N LEU A 361 -2.88 -13.76 23.64
CA LEU A 361 -2.55 -14.00 25.05
C LEU A 361 -3.37 -13.06 25.92
N LEU A 362 -4.04 -13.61 26.93
CA LEU A 362 -4.74 -12.82 27.94
C LEU A 362 -3.70 -12.17 28.88
N PRO A 363 -3.83 -10.88 29.23
CA PRO A 363 -2.90 -10.20 30.11
C PRO A 363 -2.87 -10.83 31.51
N GLY A 364 -1.79 -10.59 32.26
CA GLY A 364 -1.69 -11.01 33.66
C GLY A 364 -2.78 -10.41 34.56
N ASP A 365 -3.00 -11.00 35.73
CA ASP A 365 -4.03 -10.57 36.69
C ASP A 365 -3.92 -9.08 37.12
N GLY A 366 -2.72 -8.49 37.06
CA GLY A 366 -2.48 -7.06 37.30
C GLY A 366 -2.26 -6.23 36.04
N GLY A 367 -2.42 -6.82 34.85
CA GLY A 367 -2.17 -6.19 33.54
C GLY A 367 -0.74 -6.33 33.03
N GLU A 368 0.03 -7.29 33.57
CA GLU A 368 1.43 -7.50 33.22
C GLU A 368 1.59 -7.98 31.78
N THR A 369 2.48 -7.34 31.02
CA THR A 369 2.94 -7.78 29.70
C THR A 369 4.05 -8.83 29.83
N MET A 370 4.22 -9.70 28.85
CA MET A 370 5.28 -10.70 28.86
C MET A 370 6.68 -10.07 28.75
N ILE A 371 7.66 -10.74 29.35
CA ILE A 371 9.07 -10.38 29.24
C ILE A 371 9.81 -11.58 28.68
N GLU A 372 10.23 -11.45 27.43
CA GLU A 372 10.89 -12.46 26.60
C GLU A 372 11.88 -13.39 27.32
N ASN A 373 12.89 -12.83 27.99
CA ASN A 373 13.93 -13.62 28.67
C ASN A 373 13.51 -14.20 30.04
N GLN A 374 12.26 -13.96 30.45
CA GLN A 374 11.65 -14.51 31.67
C GLN A 374 10.51 -15.50 31.35
N LEU A 375 9.95 -15.41 30.14
CA LEU A 375 8.86 -16.23 29.65
C LEU A 375 9.25 -17.72 29.61
N ASN A 376 8.40 -18.56 30.20
CA ASN A 376 8.56 -20.02 30.25
C ASN A 376 7.18 -20.69 30.42
N TRP A 377 7.11 -22.02 30.32
CA TRP A 377 5.82 -22.74 30.35
C TRP A 377 4.95 -22.44 31.59
N ASN A 378 5.57 -22.10 32.73
CA ASN A 378 4.84 -21.81 33.96
C ASN A 378 4.62 -20.31 34.20
N ASN A 379 5.40 -19.41 33.57
CA ASN A 379 5.36 -17.98 33.89
C ASN A 379 5.46 -17.07 32.66
N ARG A 380 4.72 -15.97 32.71
CA ARG A 380 4.71 -14.85 31.76
C ARG A 380 5.91 -13.91 31.98
N THR A 381 6.27 -13.72 33.24
CA THR A 381 7.40 -12.92 33.73
C THR A 381 8.05 -13.62 34.94
N SER A 382 9.10 -13.04 35.53
CA SER A 382 9.71 -13.51 36.77
C SER A 382 8.90 -13.10 38.00
N GLY A 383 7.85 -13.88 38.29
CA GLY A 383 6.98 -13.68 39.45
C GLY A 383 5.51 -13.96 39.14
N ASP A 384 5.12 -13.72 37.89
CA ASP A 384 3.73 -13.81 37.44
C ASP A 384 3.54 -15.09 36.61
N ALA A 385 2.95 -16.10 37.27
CA ALA A 385 2.62 -17.37 36.67
C ALA A 385 1.43 -17.24 35.70
N TRP A 386 1.38 -18.09 34.68
CA TRP A 386 0.13 -18.29 33.94
C TRP A 386 -0.90 -18.97 34.85
N THR A 387 -2.18 -18.64 34.70
CA THR A 387 -3.27 -19.42 35.32
C THR A 387 -3.32 -20.83 34.72
N THR A 388 -3.05 -20.93 33.41
CA THR A 388 -2.94 -22.17 32.65
C THR A 388 -1.51 -22.36 32.16
N PRO A 389 -0.77 -23.41 32.60
CA PRO A 389 0.57 -23.68 32.08
C PRO A 389 0.57 -23.83 30.55
N GLY A 390 1.53 -23.18 29.90
CA GLY A 390 1.61 -23.05 28.44
C GLY A 390 0.92 -21.81 27.87
N GLY A 391 0.47 -20.88 28.73
CA GLY A 391 -0.12 -19.59 28.34
C GLY A 391 -1.61 -19.50 28.68
N ASP A 392 -2.05 -18.31 29.08
CA ASP A 392 -3.48 -17.98 29.22
C ASP A 392 -4.00 -17.48 27.87
N ILE A 393 -4.72 -18.35 27.17
CA ILE A 393 -5.10 -18.16 25.76
C ILE A 393 -6.56 -17.71 25.66
N ASP A 394 -6.85 -16.68 24.86
CA ASP A 394 -8.24 -16.40 24.46
C ASP A 394 -8.73 -17.52 23.50
N PRO A 395 -9.83 -18.22 23.82
CA PRO A 395 -10.32 -19.32 22.97
C PRO A 395 -10.76 -18.90 21.56
N THR A 396 -10.85 -17.60 21.27
CA THR A 396 -11.11 -17.07 19.92
C THR A 396 -9.88 -17.25 19.03
N VAL A 397 -9.99 -18.13 18.03
CA VAL A 397 -9.02 -18.22 16.93
C VAL A 397 -9.05 -16.92 16.14
N LEU A 398 -7.93 -16.20 16.09
CA LEU A 398 -7.77 -14.96 15.34
C LEU A 398 -7.57 -15.26 13.85
N ALA A 399 -6.72 -16.24 13.54
CA ALA A 399 -6.43 -16.71 12.19
C ALA A 399 -5.90 -18.15 12.27
N SER A 400 -5.96 -18.91 11.18
CA SER A 400 -5.42 -20.27 11.15
C SER A 400 -4.87 -20.67 9.78
N VAL A 401 -3.92 -21.61 9.78
CA VAL A 401 -3.30 -22.17 8.58
C VAL A 401 -3.25 -23.68 8.69
N ASN A 402 -3.84 -24.39 7.73
CA ASN A 402 -3.74 -25.85 7.67
C ASN A 402 -2.44 -26.26 6.98
N ILE A 403 -1.51 -26.82 7.76
CA ILE A 403 -0.22 -27.32 7.28
C ILE A 403 -0.35 -28.77 6.80
N GLY A 404 -1.14 -29.58 7.50
CA GLY A 404 -1.18 -31.02 7.28
C GLY A 404 0.19 -31.65 7.54
N ASN A 405 0.95 -31.94 6.47
CA ASN A 405 2.29 -32.55 6.56
C ASN A 405 3.41 -31.49 6.51
N PRO A 406 4.08 -31.15 7.62
CA PRO A 406 5.09 -30.10 7.64
C PRO A 406 6.37 -30.48 6.87
N SER A 407 6.57 -31.75 6.50
CA SER A 407 7.69 -32.18 5.64
C SER A 407 7.56 -31.73 4.18
N SER A 408 6.45 -31.12 3.76
CA SER A 408 6.36 -30.48 2.43
C SER A 408 6.90 -29.05 2.39
N LEU A 409 7.25 -28.47 3.55
CA LEU A 409 7.80 -27.13 3.67
C LEU A 409 9.33 -27.16 3.67
N ALA A 410 9.95 -26.21 2.97
CA ALA A 410 11.39 -26.00 2.93
C ALA A 410 11.83 -24.85 3.85
N SER A 411 13.13 -24.79 4.17
CA SER A 411 13.70 -23.63 4.86
C SER A 411 13.61 -22.40 3.96
N GLY A 412 13.08 -21.30 4.50
CA GLY A 412 12.79 -20.07 3.76
C GLY A 412 11.38 -19.99 3.20
N ASP A 413 10.56 -21.05 3.30
CA ASP A 413 9.14 -20.97 2.98
C ASP A 413 8.44 -20.00 3.94
N VAL A 414 7.45 -19.28 3.41
CA VAL A 414 6.72 -18.23 4.10
C VAL A 414 5.31 -18.72 4.41
N ILE A 415 4.87 -18.53 5.66
CA ILE A 415 3.52 -18.85 6.11
C ILE A 415 2.87 -17.59 6.68
N SER A 416 1.70 -17.26 6.14
CA SER A 416 0.92 -16.09 6.53
C SER A 416 -0.34 -16.51 7.27
N PHE A 417 -0.57 -15.89 8.42
CA PHE A 417 -1.86 -15.84 9.09
C PHE A 417 -2.60 -14.62 8.54
N GLU A 418 -3.43 -14.86 7.53
CA GLU A 418 -4.16 -13.82 6.79
C GLU A 418 -5.13 -13.03 7.69
N SER A 419 -5.39 -11.80 7.28
CA SER A 419 -6.27 -10.87 8.00
C SER A 419 -7.67 -11.41 8.25
N SER A 420 -8.18 -11.12 9.45
CA SER A 420 -9.52 -11.47 9.89
C SER A 420 -10.10 -10.37 10.75
N ALA A 421 -11.44 -10.31 10.85
CA ALA A 421 -12.12 -9.37 11.73
C ALA A 421 -11.74 -9.51 13.21
N ALA A 422 -11.34 -10.71 13.66
CA ALA A 422 -10.89 -10.94 15.04
C ALA A 422 -9.47 -10.44 15.26
N LEU A 423 -8.56 -10.67 14.29
CA LEU A 423 -7.19 -10.17 14.37
C LEU A 423 -7.14 -8.64 14.27
N VAL A 424 -7.90 -8.05 13.34
CA VAL A 424 -8.08 -6.58 13.20
C VAL A 424 -8.64 -5.97 14.49
N ALA A 425 -9.69 -6.56 15.08
CA ALA A 425 -10.26 -6.07 16.34
C ALA A 425 -9.27 -6.14 17.51
N LEU A 426 -8.42 -7.17 17.56
CA LEU A 426 -7.38 -7.28 18.60
C LEU A 426 -6.27 -6.24 18.40
N VAL A 427 -5.82 -6.00 17.16
CA VAL A 427 -4.80 -4.97 16.87
C VAL A 427 -5.35 -3.57 17.17
N GLN A 428 -6.60 -3.28 16.81
CA GLN A 428 -7.27 -2.04 17.22
C GLN A 428 -7.36 -1.93 18.74
N ALA A 429 -7.73 -3.01 19.45
CA ALA A 429 -7.81 -2.97 20.91
C ALA A 429 -6.43 -2.76 21.57
N ALA A 430 -5.34 -3.29 21.00
CA ALA A 430 -3.99 -3.04 21.47
C ALA A 430 -3.58 -1.56 21.27
N LEU A 431 -3.94 -0.98 20.12
CA LEU A 431 -3.73 0.43 19.79
C LEU A 431 -4.54 1.36 20.72
N ASP A 432 -5.86 1.15 20.82
CA ASP A 432 -6.80 1.94 21.64
C ASP A 432 -6.40 2.00 23.11
N ASN A 433 -5.83 0.91 23.65
CA ASN A 433 -5.39 0.82 25.04
C ASN A 433 -3.91 1.20 25.25
N ASN A 434 -3.16 1.48 24.16
CA ASN A 434 -1.71 1.68 24.19
C ASN A 434 -0.98 0.54 24.93
N THR A 435 -1.26 -0.70 24.53
CA THR A 435 -0.66 -1.92 25.07
C THR A 435 -0.02 -2.74 23.94
N PRO A 436 1.06 -3.50 24.19
CA PRO A 436 1.61 -4.43 23.20
C PRO A 436 0.56 -5.44 22.73
N LEU A 437 0.60 -5.79 21.45
CA LEU A 437 -0.17 -6.87 20.86
C LEU A 437 0.52 -8.21 21.16
N GLU A 438 -0.04 -9.00 22.08
CA GLU A 438 0.51 -10.29 22.48
C GLU A 438 -0.26 -11.45 21.85
N LEU A 439 0.47 -12.31 21.14
CA LEU A 439 -0.04 -13.41 20.34
C LEU A 439 0.61 -14.73 20.75
N ILE A 440 -0.11 -15.83 20.55
CA ILE A 440 0.40 -17.19 20.69
C ILE A 440 -0.04 -18.05 19.49
N ILE A 441 0.88 -18.86 18.98
CA ILE A 441 0.63 -19.85 17.92
C ILE A 441 0.69 -21.24 18.56
N ILE A 442 -0.39 -22.00 18.39
CA ILE A 442 -0.55 -23.38 18.88
C ILE A 442 -0.82 -24.34 17.70
N ALA A 443 -0.65 -25.64 17.95
CA ALA A 443 -0.96 -26.69 16.97
C ALA A 443 -1.85 -27.76 17.61
N PRO A 444 -3.18 -27.54 17.73
CA PRO A 444 -4.05 -28.38 18.56
C PRO A 444 -4.04 -29.86 18.16
N ASP A 445 -3.96 -30.14 16.86
CA ASP A 445 -3.86 -31.51 16.33
C ASP A 445 -2.58 -32.24 16.75
N ALA A 446 -1.46 -31.50 16.88
CA ALA A 446 -0.18 -32.04 17.29
C ALA A 446 -0.08 -32.16 18.82
N GLU A 447 -0.56 -31.16 19.56
CA GLU A 447 -0.60 -31.14 21.04
C GLU A 447 -1.58 -32.19 21.62
N ALA A 448 -2.70 -32.46 20.94
CA ALA A 448 -3.59 -33.57 21.29
C ALA A 448 -3.04 -34.95 20.87
N GLY A 449 -1.99 -34.98 20.05
CA GLY A 449 -1.41 -36.18 19.46
C GLY A 449 -0.24 -36.77 20.25
N ALA A 450 0.19 -37.97 19.85
CA ALA A 450 1.48 -38.54 20.23
C ALA A 450 2.50 -38.44 19.07
N THR A 451 2.29 -37.49 18.14
CA THR A 451 3.06 -37.35 16.91
C THR A 451 4.20 -36.37 17.07
N ASN A 452 5.42 -36.83 16.79
CA ASN A 452 6.63 -36.01 16.68
C ASN A 452 6.57 -35.06 15.47
N SER A 453 5.75 -34.02 15.56
CA SER A 453 5.49 -33.05 14.50
C SER A 453 5.61 -31.63 15.02
N PHE A 454 6.49 -30.83 14.42
CA PHE A 454 6.61 -29.40 14.70
C PHE A 454 7.14 -28.63 13.49
N ILE A 455 6.84 -27.33 13.45
CA ILE A 455 7.58 -26.35 12.65
C ILE A 455 8.48 -25.57 13.59
N ARG A 456 9.68 -25.24 13.11
CA ARG A 456 10.55 -24.25 13.68
C ARG A 456 10.58 -23.03 12.75
N TRP A 457 10.26 -21.89 13.31
CA TRP A 457 10.33 -20.58 12.69
C TRP A 457 11.67 -19.92 12.96
N ARG A 458 12.02 -18.98 12.09
CA ARG A 458 13.01 -17.94 12.38
C ARG A 458 12.41 -16.98 13.41
N SER A 459 13.12 -16.72 14.49
CA SER A 459 12.71 -15.75 15.51
C SER A 459 13.12 -14.32 15.11
N ASP A 460 12.75 -13.35 15.93
CA ASP A 460 13.32 -12.01 16.04
C ASP A 460 14.87 -12.06 16.13
N ASP A 461 15.44 -12.97 16.92
CA ASP A 461 16.88 -13.21 17.02
C ASP A 461 17.51 -13.95 15.81
N PHE A 462 16.75 -14.21 14.73
CA PHE A 462 17.29 -14.93 13.57
C PHE A 462 18.28 -14.08 12.76
N GLY A 463 19.56 -14.31 13.01
CA GLY A 463 20.66 -13.76 12.24
C GLY A 463 20.84 -12.25 12.41
N SER A 464 21.87 -11.73 11.75
CA SER A 464 22.23 -10.30 11.83
C SER A 464 22.73 -9.72 10.51
N THR A 465 22.71 -10.50 9.42
CA THR A 465 22.91 -9.95 8.07
C THR A 465 21.58 -9.44 7.51
N THR A 466 21.62 -8.42 6.66
CA THR A 466 20.40 -7.77 6.11
C THR A 466 19.43 -8.76 5.45
N ASP A 467 19.95 -9.77 4.73
CA ASP A 467 19.15 -10.83 4.10
C ASP A 467 18.50 -11.79 5.11
N GLN A 468 18.99 -11.84 6.35
CA GLN A 468 18.40 -12.60 7.45
C GLN A 468 17.36 -11.77 8.22
N LEU A 469 17.59 -10.46 8.42
CA LEU A 469 16.66 -9.56 9.11
C LEU A 469 15.26 -9.62 8.49
N ILE A 470 15.16 -9.57 7.15
CA ILE A 470 13.90 -9.63 6.41
C ILE A 470 13.12 -10.95 6.59
N SER A 471 13.75 -11.97 7.16
CA SER A 471 13.17 -13.30 7.38
C SER A 471 12.76 -13.59 8.84
N ARG A 472 12.87 -12.60 9.72
CA ARG A 472 12.28 -12.59 11.07
C ARG A 472 10.75 -12.46 11.00
N PRO A 473 10.00 -12.67 12.09
CA PRO A 473 8.55 -12.44 12.12
C PRO A 473 8.20 -11.01 11.68
N LEU A 474 7.11 -10.87 10.94
CA LEU A 474 6.56 -9.57 10.52
C LEU A 474 5.06 -9.55 10.77
N LEU A 475 4.61 -8.63 11.62
CA LEU A 475 3.22 -8.18 11.61
C LEU A 475 3.10 -7.01 10.62
N SER A 476 2.20 -7.13 9.65
CA SER A 476 1.81 -6.03 8.76
C SER A 476 0.43 -5.53 9.15
N VAL A 477 0.26 -4.22 9.30
CA VAL A 477 -1.01 -3.58 9.67
C VAL A 477 -1.34 -2.49 8.65
N SER A 478 -2.57 -2.49 8.14
CA SER A 478 -3.12 -1.42 7.30
C SER A 478 -4.05 -0.57 8.17
N VAL A 479 -3.89 0.76 8.13
CA VAL A 479 -4.69 1.69 8.94
C VAL A 479 -5.19 2.89 8.15
N LEU A 480 -6.46 3.26 8.32
CA LEU A 480 -6.99 4.54 7.84
C LEU A 480 -6.65 5.65 8.83
N VAL A 481 -5.76 6.56 8.43
CA VAL A 481 -5.48 7.79 9.18
C VAL A 481 -6.66 8.77 9.03
N PRO A 482 -7.24 9.35 10.08
CA PRO A 482 -8.35 10.29 9.92
C PRO A 482 -7.93 11.57 9.17
N THR A 483 -8.69 11.98 8.15
CA THR A 483 -8.46 13.31 7.55
C THR A 483 -8.67 14.40 8.61
N PRO A 484 -7.75 15.37 8.77
CA PRO A 484 -7.88 16.44 9.77
C PRO A 484 -9.15 17.30 9.64
N ALA A 485 -9.82 17.24 8.48
CA ALA A 485 -11.08 17.94 8.20
C ALA A 485 -12.31 17.35 8.91
N ALA A 486 -12.23 16.11 9.44
CA ALA A 486 -13.36 15.44 10.10
C ALA A 486 -13.65 15.95 11.53
N LEU A 487 -12.75 16.75 12.13
CA LEU A 487 -13.01 17.43 13.40
C LEU A 487 -14.25 18.36 13.25
N PRO A 488 -15.36 18.10 13.95
CA PRO A 488 -16.61 18.78 13.66
C PRO A 488 -16.53 20.28 13.96
N ALA A 489 -16.56 21.09 12.89
CA ALA A 489 -16.59 22.56 12.93
C ALA A 489 -17.75 23.14 13.78
N GLY A 490 -18.70 22.31 14.21
CA GLY A 490 -19.76 22.63 15.16
C GLY A 490 -19.27 23.22 16.50
N LEU A 491 -18.03 22.98 16.93
CA LEU A 491 -17.54 23.59 18.17
C LEU A 491 -17.33 25.11 18.08
N MET A 492 -17.03 25.67 16.90
CA MET A 492 -16.93 27.13 16.73
C MET A 492 -18.30 27.84 16.69
N LEU A 493 -19.37 27.13 16.33
CA LEU A 493 -20.69 27.76 16.19
C LEU A 493 -21.38 28.03 17.54
N LEU A 494 -21.08 27.23 18.57
CA LEU A 494 -21.69 27.37 19.90
C LEU A 494 -21.19 28.62 20.65
N THR A 495 -19.96 29.07 20.40
CA THR A 495 -19.40 30.28 21.05
C THR A 495 -20.09 31.57 20.60
N PHE A 496 -20.57 31.64 19.35
CA PHE A 496 -21.29 32.81 18.83
C PHE A 496 -22.75 32.90 19.31
N CYS A 497 -23.41 31.77 19.56
CA CYS A 497 -24.80 31.76 20.05
C CYS A 497 -24.92 32.21 21.52
N ALA A 498 -23.91 31.95 22.36
CA ALA A 498 -23.89 32.41 23.75
C ALA A 498 -23.78 33.94 23.90
N ALA A 499 -23.16 34.63 22.92
CA ALA A 499 -22.92 36.07 22.98
C ALA A 499 -24.16 36.95 22.69
N ARG A 500 -25.24 36.40 22.11
CA ARG A 500 -26.38 37.21 21.60
C ARG A 500 -27.57 37.36 22.55
N ARG A 501 -27.53 36.82 23.78
CA ARG A 501 -28.68 36.82 24.71
C ARG A 501 -28.45 37.60 26.01
N ARG A 502 -28.06 38.87 25.92
CA ARG A 502 -28.11 39.82 27.05
C ARG A 502 -28.42 41.28 26.66
N ARG A 503 -29.61 41.52 26.09
CA ARG A 503 -30.28 42.83 26.07
C ARG A 503 -31.79 42.70 26.21
N ARG A 504 -32.26 42.54 27.44
CA ARG A 504 -33.43 43.19 28.05
C ARG A 504 -33.41 42.91 29.54
#